data_AF-V9V855-F1
#
_entry.id   AF-V9V855-F1
#
_cell.length_a   1.000
_cell.length_b   1.000
_cell.length_c   1.000
_cell.angle_alpha   90.00
_cell.angle_beta   90.00
_cell.angle_gamma   90.00
#
_symmetry.space_group_name_H-M   'P 1'
#
loop_
_entity.id
_entity.type
_entity.pdbx_description
1 polymer ?
#
loop_
_entity_poly.entity_id
_entity_poly.type
_entity_poly.pdbx_seq_one_letter_code
_entity_poly.pdbx_strand_id
1 'polypeptide(L)'
;MSDRHTISPYPIRMPPELRALLESSANHGARSLHAEIIARLWSTFRKNDIVRQNLALPFAEEADENPVLDRKISGVDKARLIESTLAGAGITREDLLDAVSNAIESALHGMGAFPAAPDNAKPHPNTGPKPRKRYDK
;
A
#
# COMPACT_ATOMS: atom_id res chain seq x y z
N MET A 1 -37.09 26.62 1.42
CA MET A 1 -35.90 26.95 0.62
C MET A 1 -34.76 26.10 1.15
N SER A 2 -34.29 25.13 0.38
CA SER A 2 -33.38 24.09 0.86
C SER A 2 -32.01 24.66 1.19
N ASP A 3 -31.59 24.43 2.43
CA ASP A 3 -30.28 24.79 2.95
C ASP A 3 -29.22 23.98 2.20
N ARG A 4 -28.49 24.63 1.29
CA ARG A 4 -27.40 23.99 0.55
C ARG A 4 -26.22 23.94 1.52
N HIS A 5 -25.96 22.78 2.11
CA HIS A 5 -24.76 22.58 2.93
C HIS A 5 -23.52 22.77 2.04
N THR A 6 -23.02 24.00 1.96
CA THR A 6 -21.80 24.33 1.25
C THR A 6 -20.62 23.89 2.09
N ILE A 7 -19.95 22.83 1.66
CA ILE A 7 -18.69 22.42 2.26
C ILE A 7 -17.66 23.51 1.97
N SER A 8 -16.95 23.97 3.01
CA SER A 8 -15.87 24.96 2.87
C SER A 8 -14.77 24.40 1.97
N PRO A 9 -14.29 25.16 0.96
CA PRO A 9 -13.28 24.68 0.04
C PRO A 9 -11.95 24.43 0.77
N TYR A 10 -11.34 23.27 0.51
CA TYR A 10 -10.00 22.95 1.01
C TYR A 10 -8.93 23.38 -0.02
N PRO A 11 -8.07 24.37 0.28
CA PRO A 11 -7.06 24.84 -0.66
C PRO A 11 -5.91 23.85 -0.78
N ILE A 12 -5.73 23.27 -1.97
CA ILE A 12 -4.64 22.33 -2.27
C ILE A 12 -3.50 23.07 -2.96
N ARG A 13 -2.28 22.97 -2.41
CA ARG A 13 -1.06 23.47 -3.08
C ARG A 13 -0.59 22.44 -4.10
N MET A 14 -0.62 22.79 -5.38
CA MET A 14 -0.33 21.87 -6.48
C MET A 14 0.73 22.47 -7.42
N PRO A 15 1.79 21.71 -7.76
CA PRO A 15 2.72 22.11 -8.82
C PRO A 15 2.00 22.29 -10.17
N PRO A 16 2.45 23.22 -11.03
CA PRO A 16 1.75 23.53 -12.28
C PRO A 16 1.70 22.35 -13.24
N GLU A 17 2.77 21.55 -13.30
CA GLU A 17 2.84 20.36 -14.15
C GLU A 17 1.79 19.31 -13.75
N LEU A 18 1.67 19.03 -12.45
CA LEU A 18 0.68 18.10 -11.92
C LEU A 18 -0.75 18.58 -12.18
N ARG A 19 -0.98 19.90 -12.07
CA ARG A 19 -2.28 20.49 -12.38
C ARG A 19 -2.66 20.28 -13.84
N ALA A 20 -1.75 20.54 -14.77
CA ALA A 20 -1.99 20.36 -16.20
C ALA A 20 -2.31 18.88 -16.55
N LEU A 21 -1.60 17.92 -15.92
CA LEU A 21 -1.88 16.49 -16.09
C LEU A 21 -3.24 16.08 -15.54
N LEU A 22 -3.68 16.66 -14.42
CA LEU A 22 -5.00 16.37 -13.86
C LEU A 22 -6.12 17.04 -14.66
N GLU A 23 -5.91 18.25 -15.16
CA GLU A 23 -6.87 18.93 -16.05
C GLU A 23 -7.04 18.18 -17.36
N SER A 24 -5.95 17.68 -17.96
CA SER A 24 -6.04 16.86 -19.16
C SER A 24 -6.80 15.56 -18.87
N SER A 25 -6.48 14.83 -17.79
CA SER A 25 -7.21 13.63 -17.38
C SER A 25 -8.70 13.90 -17.14
N ALA A 26 -9.03 15.00 -16.45
CA ALA A 26 -10.39 15.38 -16.14
C ALA A 26 -11.21 15.66 -17.42
N ASN A 27 -10.61 16.35 -18.39
CA ASN A 27 -11.22 16.59 -19.70
C ASN A 27 -11.48 15.30 -20.46
N HIS A 28 -10.52 14.35 -20.47
CA HIS A 28 -10.72 13.04 -21.09
C HIS A 28 -11.84 12.24 -20.42
N GLY A 29 -11.98 12.37 -19.10
CA GLY A 29 -13.02 11.71 -18.31
C GLY A 29 -14.36 12.45 -18.23
N ALA A 30 -14.55 13.52 -19.01
CA ALA A 30 -15.74 14.39 -19.02
C ALA A 30 -16.20 14.85 -17.62
N ARG A 31 -15.25 15.19 -16.74
CA ARG A 31 -15.52 15.53 -15.34
C ARG A 31 -14.71 16.75 -14.89
N SER A 32 -15.13 17.41 -13.82
CA SER A 32 -14.41 18.58 -13.30
C SER A 32 -13.07 18.16 -12.68
N LEU A 33 -12.10 19.07 -12.64
CA LEU A 33 -10.82 18.83 -11.98
C LEU A 33 -11.01 18.36 -10.53
N HIS A 34 -11.95 18.96 -9.81
CA HIS A 34 -12.26 18.58 -8.43
C HIS A 34 -12.80 17.15 -8.33
N ALA A 35 -13.74 16.78 -9.22
CA ALA A 35 -14.29 15.43 -9.27
C ALA A 35 -13.21 14.39 -9.61
N GLU A 36 -12.29 14.71 -10.52
CA GLU A 36 -11.17 13.83 -10.88
C GLU A 36 -10.19 13.63 -9.72
N ILE A 37 -9.85 14.70 -8.99
CA ILE A 37 -9.02 14.61 -7.78
C ILE A 37 -9.68 13.67 -6.76
N ILE A 38 -10.97 13.86 -6.50
CA ILE A 38 -11.75 13.03 -5.57
C ILE A 38 -11.75 11.57 -6.02
N ALA A 39 -12.05 11.30 -7.30
CA ALA A 39 -12.10 9.95 -7.84
C ALA A 39 -10.75 9.22 -7.69
N ARG A 40 -9.64 9.90 -7.99
CA ARG A 40 -8.30 9.34 -7.80
C ARG A 40 -8.00 9.04 -6.34
N LEU A 41 -8.32 9.95 -5.42
CA LEU A 41 -8.14 9.74 -3.98
C LEU A 41 -8.98 8.56 -3.47
N TRP A 42 -10.24 8.44 -3.87
CA TRP A 42 -11.06 7.27 -3.50
C TRP A 42 -10.48 5.97 -4.04
N SER A 43 -9.99 5.98 -5.28
CA SER A 43 -9.41 4.80 -5.91
C SER A 43 -8.16 4.28 -5.17
N THR A 44 -7.37 5.16 -4.53
CA THR A 44 -6.20 4.75 -3.75
C THR A 44 -6.59 4.00 -2.48
N PHE A 45 -7.70 4.39 -1.84
CA PHE A 45 -8.21 3.70 -0.65
C PHE A 45 -8.87 2.36 -0.97
N ARG A 46 -9.35 2.13 -2.21
CA ARG A 46 -9.88 0.80 -2.62
C ARG A 46 -8.80 -0.25 -2.82
N LYS A 47 -7.56 0.17 -3.11
CA LYS A 47 -6.45 -0.75 -3.43
C LYS A 47 -5.59 -1.12 -2.22
N ASN A 48 -5.48 -0.23 -1.23
CA ASN A 48 -4.60 -0.37 -0.06
C ASN A 48 -5.39 -0.28 1.25
N ASP A 49 -6.28 -1.23 1.49
CA ASP A 49 -7.32 -1.06 2.49
C ASP A 49 -6.92 -1.39 3.94
N ILE A 50 -5.64 -1.21 4.28
CA ILE A 50 -5.16 -1.31 5.67
C ILE A 50 -5.74 -0.15 6.50
N VAL A 51 -5.90 1.02 5.88
CA VAL A 51 -6.38 2.23 6.58
C VAL A 51 -7.87 2.14 6.90
N ARG A 52 -8.77 1.68 6.00
CA ARG A 52 -10.19 1.54 6.39
C ARG A 52 -10.41 0.37 7.33
N GLN A 53 -9.63 -0.72 7.23
CA GLN A 53 -9.62 -1.79 8.23
C GLN A 53 -9.26 -1.23 9.62
N ASN A 54 -8.24 -0.37 9.71
CA ASN A 54 -7.84 0.26 10.97
C ASN A 54 -8.85 1.31 11.49
N LEU A 55 -9.61 1.97 10.60
CA LEU A 55 -10.62 2.97 10.98
C LEU A 55 -12.03 2.38 11.19
N ALA A 56 -12.22 1.07 11.04
CA ALA A 56 -13.52 0.39 11.18
C ALA A 56 -14.68 1.06 10.41
N LEU A 57 -14.38 1.67 9.26
CA LEU A 57 -15.41 2.29 8.43
C LEU A 57 -16.20 1.19 7.71
N PRO A 58 -17.55 1.25 7.70
CA PRO A 58 -18.36 0.25 7.02
C PRO A 58 -18.02 0.22 5.52
N PHE A 59 -17.93 -0.97 4.95
CA PHE A 59 -17.91 -1.14 3.50
C PHE A 59 -19.17 -0.45 2.95
N ALA A 60 -18.99 0.63 2.19
CA ALA A 60 -20.08 1.10 1.35
C ALA A 60 -20.32 -0.02 0.34
N GLU A 61 -21.45 -0.72 0.46
CA GLU A 61 -21.97 -1.59 -0.60
C GLU A 61 -22.11 -0.73 -1.85
N GLU A 62 -21.13 -0.80 -2.75
CA GLU A 62 -21.29 -0.19 -4.06
C GLU A 62 -22.10 -1.14 -4.92
N ALA A 63 -23.28 -0.65 -5.33
CA ALA A 63 -24.03 -1.15 -6.47
C ALA A 63 -23.07 -1.21 -7.68
N ASP A 64 -22.67 -2.42 -8.03
CA ASP A 64 -21.57 -2.68 -8.96
C ASP A 64 -22.10 -2.63 -10.40
N GLU A 65 -22.18 -1.43 -10.99
CA GLU A 65 -22.25 -1.26 -12.45
C GLU A 65 -20.87 -0.86 -13.00
N ASN A 66 -19.92 -1.80 -12.98
CA ASN A 66 -18.89 -1.96 -14.02
C ASN A 66 -18.03 -3.21 -13.71
N PRO A 67 -17.75 -4.06 -14.71
CA PRO A 67 -17.27 -5.41 -14.47
C PRO A 67 -15.87 -5.40 -13.86
N VAL A 68 -15.79 -6.00 -12.68
CA VAL A 68 -14.55 -6.39 -12.00
C VAL A 68 -13.67 -7.14 -12.99
N LEU A 69 -12.55 -6.53 -13.37
CA LEU A 69 -11.42 -7.25 -13.94
C LEU A 69 -10.94 -8.26 -12.90
N ASP A 70 -11.44 -9.49 -13.06
CA ASP A 70 -10.85 -10.79 -12.74
C ASP A 70 -9.77 -10.77 -11.66
N ARG A 71 -10.13 -10.32 -10.45
CA ARG A 71 -9.42 -10.76 -9.26
C ARG A 71 -9.98 -12.14 -8.96
N LYS A 72 -9.33 -13.16 -9.49
CA LYS A 72 -9.44 -14.54 -9.00
C LYS A 72 -9.00 -14.57 -7.54
N ILE A 73 -9.88 -14.13 -6.65
CA ILE A 73 -9.85 -14.58 -5.27
C ILE A 73 -10.35 -16.01 -5.35
N SER A 74 -9.44 -16.96 -5.52
CA SER A 74 -9.78 -18.37 -5.41
C SER A 74 -10.33 -18.59 -4.00
N GLY A 75 -11.63 -18.82 -3.90
CA GLY A 75 -12.25 -19.18 -2.63
C GLY A 75 -11.58 -20.43 -2.06
N VAL A 76 -11.33 -20.43 -0.75
CA VAL A 76 -10.93 -21.65 -0.05
C VAL A 76 -12.16 -22.54 0.02
N ASP A 77 -12.10 -23.68 -0.66
CA ASP A 77 -13.20 -24.63 -0.70
C ASP A 77 -13.31 -25.32 0.66
N LYS A 78 -14.27 -24.85 1.48
CA LYS A 78 -14.42 -25.25 2.88
C LYS A 78 -14.64 -26.76 3.03
N ALA A 79 -15.32 -27.37 2.06
CA ALA A 79 -15.54 -28.81 2.05
C ALA A 79 -14.21 -29.57 1.93
N ARG A 80 -13.33 -29.16 1.01
CA ARG A 80 -11.98 -29.74 0.87
C ARG A 80 -11.11 -29.47 2.09
N LEU A 81 -11.21 -28.30 2.70
CA LEU A 81 -10.44 -27.98 3.90
C LEU A 81 -10.81 -28.93 5.05
N ILE A 82 -12.11 -29.13 5.27
CA ILE A 82 -12.63 -30.02 6.32
C ILE A 82 -12.27 -31.49 6.00
N GLU A 83 -12.41 -31.91 4.74
CA GLU A 83 -12.03 -33.24 4.29
C GLU A 83 -10.53 -33.51 4.49
N SER A 84 -9.67 -32.54 4.19
CA SER A 84 -8.21 -32.66 4.41
C SER A 84 -7.86 -32.80 5.89
N THR A 85 -8.58 -32.11 6.78
CA THR A 85 -8.36 -32.22 8.24
C THR A 85 -8.88 -33.54 8.81
N LEU A 86 -9.94 -34.11 8.23
CA LEU A 86 -10.53 -35.38 8.69
C LEU A 86 -9.80 -36.60 8.12
N ALA A 87 -9.22 -36.49 6.93
CA ALA A 87 -8.45 -37.55 6.28
C ALA A 87 -7.04 -37.75 6.84
N GLY A 88 -6.64 -37.01 7.88
CA GLY A 88 -5.29 -37.07 8.46
C GLY A 88 -4.21 -36.46 7.56
N ALA A 89 -4.58 -35.84 6.44
CA ALA A 89 -3.70 -35.10 5.54
C ALA A 89 -3.46 -33.66 6.07
N GLY A 90 -3.35 -33.53 7.39
CA GLY A 90 -2.92 -32.27 7.99
C GLY A 90 -1.46 -32.05 7.63
N ILE A 91 -1.16 -30.93 7.01
CA ILE A 91 0.22 -30.49 6.79
C ILE A 91 0.87 -30.41 8.18
N THR A 92 1.89 -31.23 8.42
CA THR A 92 2.59 -31.20 9.69
C THR A 92 3.37 -29.89 9.80
N ARG A 93 3.70 -29.49 11.03
CA ARG A 93 4.55 -28.31 11.23
C ARG A 93 5.90 -28.46 10.52
N GLU A 94 6.39 -29.69 10.40
CA GLU A 94 7.64 -30.02 9.72
C GLU A 94 7.53 -29.76 8.21
N ASP A 95 6.45 -30.22 7.57
CA ASP A 95 6.20 -29.95 6.14
C ASP A 95 6.11 -28.44 5.84
N LEU A 96 5.54 -27.66 6.77
CA LEU A 96 5.49 -26.19 6.63
C LEU A 96 6.88 -25.56 6.73
N LEU A 97 7.72 -26.03 7.65
CA LEU A 97 9.07 -25.50 7.81
C LEU A 97 9.94 -25.82 6.60
N ASP A 98 9.78 -27.01 6.01
CA ASP A 98 10.46 -27.42 4.78
C ASP A 98 9.99 -26.62 3.56
N ALA A 99 8.69 -26.31 3.48
CA ALA A 99 8.20 -25.44 2.40
C ALA A 99 8.74 -24.00 2.53
N VAL A 100 8.86 -23.48 3.75
CA VAL A 100 9.38 -22.14 4.02
C VAL A 100 10.88 -22.06 3.75
N SER A 101 11.66 -23.06 4.16
CA SER A 101 13.12 -23.10 3.89
C SER A 101 13.41 -23.12 2.39
N ASN A 102 12.71 -23.99 1.63
CA ASN A 102 12.84 -24.07 0.18
C ASN A 102 12.47 -22.75 -0.52
N ALA A 103 11.44 -22.05 -0.04
CA ALA A 103 11.07 -20.75 -0.59
C ALA A 103 12.16 -19.69 -0.35
N ILE A 104 12.76 -19.68 0.85
CA ILE A 104 13.87 -18.77 1.22
C ILE A 104 15.11 -19.07 0.37
N GLU A 105 15.46 -20.33 0.19
CA GLU A 105 16.58 -20.75 -0.68
C GLU A 105 16.33 -20.34 -2.14
N SER A 106 15.11 -20.51 -2.65
CA SER A 106 14.78 -20.06 -4.02
C SER A 106 14.90 -18.54 -4.17
N ALA A 107 14.52 -17.77 -3.15
CA ALA A 107 14.64 -16.32 -3.15
C ALA A 107 16.12 -15.88 -3.08
N LEU A 108 16.93 -16.58 -2.30
CA LEU A 108 18.38 -16.36 -2.20
C LEU A 108 19.11 -16.72 -3.50
N HIS A 109 18.72 -17.81 -4.17
CA HIS A 109 19.31 -18.21 -5.44
C HIS A 109 18.83 -17.34 -6.62
N GLY A 110 17.60 -16.82 -6.58
CA GLY A 110 17.09 -15.85 -7.55
C GLY A 110 17.70 -14.46 -7.44
N MET A 111 18.23 -14.11 -6.26
CA MET A 111 18.97 -12.87 -6.01
C MET A 111 20.48 -13.13 -6.11
N GLY A 112 21.01 -13.16 -7.34
CA GLY A 112 22.46 -13.15 -7.55
C GLY A 112 23.14 -12.05 -6.73
N ALA A 113 24.26 -12.40 -6.10
CA ALA A 113 25.18 -11.57 -5.31
C ALA A 113 24.57 -10.29 -4.71
N PHE A 114 24.23 -10.33 -3.41
CA PHE A 114 24.02 -9.10 -2.65
C PHE A 114 25.16 -8.13 -2.93
N PRO A 115 24.91 -6.88 -3.37
CA PRO A 115 25.96 -5.89 -3.38
C PRO A 115 26.47 -5.81 -1.95
N ALA A 116 27.78 -6.03 -1.76
CA ALA A 116 28.42 -5.89 -0.47
C ALA A 116 27.93 -4.58 0.16
N ALA A 117 27.37 -4.68 1.37
CA ALA A 117 26.89 -3.52 2.09
C ALA A 117 28.01 -2.47 2.06
N PRO A 118 27.75 -1.23 1.62
CA PRO A 118 28.79 -0.20 1.60
C PRO A 118 29.33 -0.08 3.02
N ASP A 119 30.62 -0.31 3.15
CA ASP A 119 31.37 -0.23 4.40
C ASP A 119 31.39 1.23 4.87
N ASN A 120 30.27 1.67 5.43
CA ASN A 120 30.04 3.00 5.94
C ASN A 120 30.43 3.12 7.42
N ALA A 121 31.09 2.10 7.98
CA ALA A 121 31.70 2.19 9.29
C ALA A 121 33.00 3.00 9.19
N LYS A 122 32.90 4.32 9.35
CA LYS A 122 34.09 5.13 9.62
C LYS A 122 34.79 4.53 10.85
N PRO A 123 36.13 4.38 10.87
CA PRO A 123 36.87 3.73 11.96
C PRO A 123 36.80 4.47 13.30
N HIS A 124 36.23 5.68 13.32
CA HIS A 124 36.05 6.46 14.52
C HIS A 124 34.56 6.70 14.79
N PRO A 125 34.12 6.60 16.06
CA PRO A 125 32.74 6.91 16.43
C PRO A 125 32.39 8.31 15.94
N ASN A 126 31.16 8.47 15.44
CA ASN A 126 30.61 9.76 15.01
C ASN A 126 30.49 10.69 16.22
N THR A 127 31.61 11.31 16.62
CA THR A 127 31.65 12.36 17.62
C THR A 127 30.93 13.55 17.02
N GLY A 128 29.82 13.93 17.65
CA GLY A 128 28.90 14.95 17.17
C GLY A 128 29.56 16.32 16.87
N PRO A 129 28.74 17.32 16.50
CA PRO A 129 29.24 18.60 16.03
C PRO A 129 30.26 19.22 16.99
N LYS A 130 31.36 19.78 16.44
CA LYS A 130 32.44 20.36 17.24
C LYS A 130 31.89 21.38 18.25
N PRO A 131 32.33 21.33 19.53
CA PRO A 131 31.89 22.27 20.54
C PRO A 131 32.23 23.70 20.11
N ARG A 132 31.27 24.61 20.27
CA ARG A 132 31.43 26.02 19.92
C ARG A 132 32.45 26.70 20.85
N LYS A 133 33.31 27.56 20.28
CA LYS A 133 34.26 28.38 21.04
C LYS A 133 33.50 29.28 22.03
N ARG A 134 33.90 29.25 23.30
CA ARG A 134 33.51 30.26 24.28
C ARG A 134 34.50 31.42 24.16
N TYR A 135 34.00 32.64 24.03
CA TYR A 135 34.83 33.84 24.16
C TYR A 135 34.94 34.19 25.64
N ASP A 136 36.11 34.67 26.05
CA ASP A 136 36.33 35.15 27.41
C ASP A 136 35.46 36.39 27.67
N LYS A 137 35.04 36.55 28.93
CA LYS A 137 34.17 37.64 29.39
C LYS A 137 34.94 38.95 29.54
#